data_AF-A0A5C7PLG4-F1
#
_entry.id   AF-A0A5C7PLG4-F1
#
_cell.length_a   1.000
_cell.length_b   1.000
_cell.length_c   1.000
_cell.angle_alpha   90.00
_cell.angle_beta   90.00
_cell.angle_gamma   90.00
#
_symmetry.space_group_name_H-M   'P 1'
#
loop_
_entity.id
_entity.type
_entity.pdbx_description
1 polymer ?
#
loop_
_entity_poly.entity_id
_entity_poly.type
_entity_poly.pdbx_seq_one_letter_code
_entity_poly.pdbx_strand_id
1 'polypeptide(L)'
;MGAKPGYEVGYGKPPEASQFRKGVSGNPRGRPKGRKTKAPTLNEERMKAIILDEAYRTITVRDGDRNVSVPIARAVLRSLAVNAVKGQHRSQRLFSELLAGVETSNKAAHDEWLQTAIDYKIDWEQELFRRQALGIVHLPDPLPHPDHVLIDLNRGTARIIGPSTKQEKARWDEMIARKDDHLENLRSVRAMLKDETDPKMREILEREIAYDQKIIAMIKRVERGEQL
;
A
#
# COMPACT_ATOMS: atom_id res chain seq x y z
N MET A 1 -5.68 -22.19 74.76
CA MET A 1 -5.91 -21.10 75.73
C MET A 1 -6.79 -20.07 75.05
N GLY A 2 -8.04 -19.79 75.36
CA GLY A 2 -8.95 -20.16 76.44
C GLY A 2 -9.97 -19.02 76.44
N ALA A 3 -11.13 -19.21 75.81
CA ALA A 3 -12.19 -18.21 75.80
C ALA A 3 -12.59 -17.91 77.26
N LYS A 4 -12.75 -16.63 77.62
CA LYS A 4 -13.28 -16.28 78.95
C LYS A 4 -14.65 -16.96 79.12
N PRO A 5 -14.95 -17.54 80.28
CA PRO A 5 -16.23 -18.19 80.51
C PRO A 5 -17.34 -17.14 80.43
N GLY A 6 -18.27 -17.29 79.47
CA GLY A 6 -19.45 -16.43 79.34
C GLY A 6 -19.70 -15.77 77.97
N TYR A 7 -18.81 -15.93 76.98
CA TYR A 7 -19.05 -15.39 75.63
C TYR A 7 -19.63 -16.45 74.69
N GLU A 8 -20.96 -16.49 74.56
CA GLU A 8 -21.68 -17.38 73.66
C GLU A 8 -21.60 -16.87 72.21
N VAL A 9 -20.96 -17.64 71.34
CA VAL A 9 -20.78 -17.33 69.92
C VAL A 9 -22.08 -17.61 69.18
N GLY A 10 -22.55 -16.65 68.38
CA GLY A 10 -23.82 -16.73 67.66
C GLY A 10 -23.89 -15.76 66.47
N TYR A 11 -25.05 -15.66 65.83
CA TYR A 11 -25.22 -14.76 64.69
C TYR A 11 -24.92 -13.30 65.07
N GLY A 12 -24.00 -12.66 64.35
CA GLY A 12 -23.53 -11.30 64.65
C GLY A 12 -22.55 -11.19 65.84
N LYS A 13 -22.15 -12.30 66.47
CA LYS A 13 -21.20 -12.34 67.60
C LYS A 13 -19.99 -13.21 67.27
N PRO A 14 -19.00 -12.70 66.51
CA PRO A 14 -17.81 -13.47 66.15
C PRO A 14 -16.98 -13.82 67.40
N PRO A 15 -16.25 -14.95 67.40
CA PRO A 15 -15.34 -15.33 68.50
C PRO A 15 -14.32 -14.24 68.81
N GLU A 16 -14.01 -14.02 70.09
CA GLU A 16 -13.04 -12.99 70.50
C GLU A 16 -11.67 -13.14 69.81
N ALA A 17 -11.23 -14.38 69.56
CA ALA A 17 -9.95 -14.66 68.91
C ALA A 17 -9.86 -14.16 67.46
N SER A 18 -10.99 -13.96 66.77
CA SER A 18 -11.04 -13.50 65.37
C SER A 18 -11.56 -12.06 65.22
N GLN A 19 -11.87 -11.37 66.32
CA GLN A 19 -12.24 -9.96 66.28
C GLN A 19 -11.03 -9.08 66.01
N PHE A 20 -11.19 -8.08 65.15
CA PHE A 20 -10.16 -7.05 64.95
C PHE A 20 -10.00 -6.22 66.21
N ARG A 21 -8.75 -5.91 66.58
CA ARG A 21 -8.47 -5.03 67.73
C ARG A 21 -9.05 -3.65 67.46
N LYS A 22 -9.75 -3.09 68.46
CA LYS A 22 -10.30 -1.73 68.39
C LYS A 22 -9.19 -0.74 68.02
N GLY A 23 -9.38 0.00 66.91
CA GLY A 23 -8.39 0.95 66.38
C GLY A 23 -7.48 0.39 65.28
N VAL A 24 -7.53 -0.90 64.97
CA VAL A 24 -6.73 -1.53 63.90
C VAL A 24 -7.65 -2.11 62.84
N SER A 25 -7.59 -1.55 61.62
CA SER A 25 -8.28 -2.12 60.45
C SER A 25 -7.66 -3.47 60.07
N GLY A 26 -8.50 -4.48 59.81
CA GLY A 26 -8.07 -5.77 59.26
C GLY A 26 -7.42 -5.69 57.86
N ASN A 27 -7.58 -4.55 57.19
CA ASN A 27 -6.85 -4.23 55.97
C ASN A 27 -6.12 -2.89 56.13
N PRO A 28 -4.89 -2.88 56.67
CA PRO A 28 -4.12 -1.66 56.92
C PRO A 28 -3.80 -0.86 55.65
N ARG A 29 -3.76 -1.54 54.49
CA ARG A 29 -3.51 -0.90 53.18
C ARG A 29 -4.78 -0.39 52.51
N GLY A 30 -5.94 -0.62 53.11
CA GLY A 30 -7.24 -0.31 52.53
C GLY A 30 -7.52 -1.11 51.26
N ARG A 31 -8.71 -0.88 50.69
CA ARG A 31 -8.99 -1.36 49.32
C ARG A 31 -8.10 -0.55 48.36
N PRO A 32 -7.37 -1.19 47.43
CA PRO A 32 -6.62 -0.46 46.41
C PRO A 32 -7.55 0.53 45.70
N LYS A 33 -7.14 1.80 45.57
CA LYS A 33 -7.89 2.78 44.77
C LYS A 33 -8.10 2.18 43.39
N GLY A 34 -9.36 2.05 42.96
CA GLY A 34 -9.71 1.49 41.66
C GLY A 34 -8.87 2.15 40.56
N ARG A 35 -8.36 1.34 39.62
CA ARG A 35 -7.60 1.84 38.47
C ARG A 35 -8.42 2.95 37.84
N LYS A 36 -7.87 4.17 37.77
CA LYS A 36 -8.49 5.25 37.01
C LYS A 36 -8.59 4.76 35.56
N THR A 37 -9.75 4.28 35.14
CA THR A 37 -10.06 4.09 33.74
C THR A 37 -10.03 5.49 33.17
N LYS A 38 -8.91 5.89 32.55
CA LYS A 38 -8.85 7.13 31.79
C LYS A 38 -9.98 7.02 30.78
N ALA A 39 -10.99 7.90 30.87
CA ALA A 39 -11.98 8.02 29.82
C ALA A 39 -11.21 8.23 28.51
N PRO A 40 -11.52 7.47 27.44
CA PRO A 40 -10.82 7.65 26.18
C PRO A 40 -11.00 9.10 25.73
N THR A 41 -9.90 9.72 25.32
CA THR A 41 -9.91 11.02 24.65
C THR A 41 -10.86 10.95 23.47
N LEU A 42 -11.57 12.06 23.23
CA LEU A 42 -12.59 12.29 22.20
C LEU A 42 -12.09 12.16 20.75
N ASN A 43 -11.13 11.29 20.46
CA ASN A 43 -10.75 10.95 19.09
C ASN A 43 -11.45 9.65 18.71
N GLU A 44 -12.35 9.75 17.74
CA GLU A 44 -13.06 8.67 17.04
C GLU A 44 -12.14 7.61 16.39
N GLU A 45 -10.84 7.68 16.62
CA GLU A 45 -9.80 6.88 15.97
C GLU A 45 -9.39 5.65 16.77
N ARG A 46 -9.61 5.59 18.09
CA ARG A 46 -9.22 4.38 18.86
C ARG A 46 -10.03 3.16 18.43
N MET A 47 -11.33 3.33 18.18
CA MET A 47 -12.18 2.22 17.71
C MET A 47 -11.80 1.81 16.29
N LYS A 48 -11.58 2.77 15.38
CA LYS A 48 -11.11 2.49 14.01
C LYS A 48 -9.77 1.73 14.03
N ALA A 49 -8.82 2.17 14.85
CA ALA A 49 -7.52 1.51 14.99
C ALA A 49 -7.65 0.08 15.52
N ILE A 50 -8.47 -0.15 16.56
CA ILE A 50 -8.71 -1.50 17.10
C ILE A 50 -9.39 -2.40 16.05
N ILE A 51 -10.37 -1.88 15.31
CA ILE A 51 -11.05 -2.63 14.24
C ILE A 51 -10.06 -3.01 13.13
N LEU A 52 -9.20 -2.08 12.71
CA LEU A 52 -8.20 -2.34 11.67
C LEU A 52 -7.16 -3.35 12.14
N ASP A 53 -6.66 -3.21 13.37
CA ASP A 53 -5.69 -4.15 13.95
C ASP A 53 -6.25 -5.58 14.00
N GLU A 54 -7.49 -5.74 14.49
CA GLU A 54 -8.14 -7.06 14.52
C GLU A 54 -8.43 -7.58 13.11
N ALA A 55 -8.84 -6.71 12.17
CA ALA A 55 -9.10 -7.10 10.79
C ALA A 55 -7.85 -7.66 10.08
N TYR A 56 -6.67 -7.11 10.37
CA TYR A 56 -5.39 -7.52 9.77
C TYR A 56 -4.65 -8.61 10.55
N ARG A 57 -5.06 -8.92 11.78
CA ARG A 57 -4.54 -10.05 12.54
C ARG A 57 -4.75 -11.36 11.77
N THR A 58 -3.74 -12.21 11.73
CA THR A 58 -3.80 -13.51 11.04
C THR A 58 -4.40 -14.59 11.93
N ILE A 59 -5.25 -15.43 11.33
CA ILE A 59 -5.80 -16.65 11.94
C ILE A 59 -5.58 -17.83 11.00
N THR A 60 -5.50 -19.04 11.57
CA THR A 60 -5.48 -20.27 10.80
C THR A 60 -6.91 -20.71 10.52
N VAL A 61 -7.27 -20.82 9.24
CA VAL A 61 -8.60 -21.26 8.78
C VAL A 61 -8.43 -22.51 7.92
N ARG A 62 -9.37 -23.44 8.04
CA ARG A 62 -9.44 -24.62 7.17
C ARG A 62 -10.11 -24.23 5.86
N ASP A 63 -9.38 -24.38 4.75
CA ASP A 63 -9.83 -24.12 3.38
C ASP A 63 -9.82 -25.46 2.63
N GLY A 64 -10.97 -26.14 2.63
CA GLY A 64 -11.09 -27.53 2.17
C GLY A 64 -10.22 -28.50 2.98
N ASP A 65 -9.23 -29.10 2.31
CA ASP A 65 -8.30 -30.07 2.90
C ASP A 65 -7.01 -29.45 3.43
N ARG A 66 -6.83 -28.13 3.32
CA ARG A 66 -5.61 -27.44 3.75
C ARG A 66 -5.91 -26.40 4.83
N ASN A 67 -4.97 -26.23 5.76
CA ASN A 67 -5.00 -25.13 6.72
C ASN A 67 -4.21 -23.95 6.15
N VAL A 68 -4.82 -22.77 6.08
CA VAL A 68 -4.20 -21.55 5.53
C VAL A 68 -4.24 -20.46 6.59
N SER A 69 -3.08 -19.81 6.80
CA SER A 69 -3.01 -18.60 7.64
C SER A 69 -3.38 -17.38 6.79
N VAL A 70 -4.44 -16.68 7.18
CA VAL A 70 -4.95 -15.50 6.48
C VAL A 70 -5.43 -14.43 7.47
N PRO A 71 -5.41 -13.13 7.10
CA PRO A 71 -6.03 -12.08 7.89
C PRO A 71 -7.52 -12.35 8.14
N ILE A 72 -8.03 -11.95 9.30
CA ILE A 72 -9.44 -12.14 9.69
C ILE A 72 -10.38 -11.53 8.65
N ALA A 73 -10.13 -10.30 8.20
CA ALA A 73 -10.98 -9.66 7.19
C ALA A 73 -11.07 -10.48 5.90
N ARG A 74 -9.94 -11.05 5.46
CA ARG A 74 -9.90 -11.92 4.27
C ARG A 74 -10.67 -13.22 4.50
N ALA A 75 -10.53 -13.83 5.68
CA ALA A 75 -11.27 -15.04 6.04
C ALA A 75 -12.79 -14.81 6.08
N VAL A 76 -13.23 -13.71 6.70
CA VAL A 76 -14.65 -13.33 6.78
C VAL A 76 -15.22 -13.09 5.38
N LEU A 77 -14.51 -12.35 4.52
CA LEU A 77 -14.96 -12.10 3.15
C LEU A 77 -15.04 -13.39 2.31
N ARG A 78 -14.09 -14.32 2.46
CA ARG A 78 -14.16 -15.64 1.81
C ARG A 78 -15.38 -16.44 2.27
N SER A 79 -15.60 -16.52 3.58
CA SER A 79 -16.76 -17.21 4.15
C SER A 79 -18.08 -16.59 3.67
N LEU A 80 -18.15 -15.25 3.66
CA LEU A 80 -19.28 -14.50 3.14
C LEU A 80 -19.56 -14.85 1.67
N ALA A 81 -18.53 -14.85 0.82
CA ALA A 81 -18.65 -15.20 -0.59
C ALA A 81 -19.12 -16.64 -0.78
N VAL A 82 -18.54 -17.61 -0.07
CA VAL A 82 -18.96 -19.03 -0.14
C VAL A 82 -20.42 -19.19 0.27
N ASN A 83 -20.88 -18.50 1.30
CA ASN A 83 -22.27 -18.55 1.73
C ASN A 83 -23.22 -17.85 0.75
N ALA A 84 -22.78 -16.76 0.11
CA ALA A 84 -23.53 -16.09 -0.94
C ALA A 84 -23.72 -17.01 -2.17
N VAL A 85 -22.66 -17.71 -2.58
CA VAL A 85 -22.69 -18.70 -3.68
C VAL A 85 -23.63 -19.86 -3.34
N LYS A 86 -23.67 -20.29 -2.06
CA LYS A 86 -24.60 -21.33 -1.58
C LYS A 86 -26.07 -20.88 -1.49
N GLY A 87 -26.40 -19.64 -1.87
CA GLY A 87 -27.79 -19.17 -1.92
C GLY A 87 -28.28 -18.51 -0.64
N GLN A 88 -27.42 -18.24 0.35
CA GLN A 88 -27.85 -17.59 1.58
C GLN A 88 -28.15 -16.10 1.31
N HIS A 89 -29.43 -15.73 1.26
CA HIS A 89 -29.88 -14.39 0.85
C HIS A 89 -29.24 -13.23 1.62
N ARG A 90 -29.06 -13.37 2.95
CA ARG A 90 -28.39 -12.34 3.76
C ARG A 90 -26.93 -12.14 3.34
N SER A 91 -26.23 -13.23 3.03
CA SER A 91 -24.85 -13.21 2.56
C SER A 91 -24.75 -12.64 1.15
N GLN A 92 -25.68 -12.99 0.26
CA GLN A 92 -25.78 -12.40 -1.08
C GLN A 92 -25.97 -10.89 -1.01
N ARG A 93 -26.91 -10.41 -0.21
CA ARG A 93 -27.17 -8.98 -0.04
C ARG A 93 -25.94 -8.25 0.50
N LEU A 94 -25.35 -8.74 1.59
CA LEU A 94 -24.17 -8.10 2.20
C LEU A 94 -22.97 -8.10 1.23
N PHE A 95 -22.76 -9.19 0.49
CA PHE A 95 -21.69 -9.27 -0.51
C PHE A 95 -21.91 -8.26 -1.65
N SER A 96 -23.13 -8.16 -2.18
CA SER A 96 -23.47 -7.18 -3.22
C SER A 96 -23.34 -5.74 -2.73
N GLU A 97 -23.73 -5.43 -1.49
CA GLU A 97 -23.56 -4.10 -0.88
C GLU A 97 -22.08 -3.73 -0.72
N LEU A 98 -21.25 -4.66 -0.25
CA LEU A 98 -19.79 -4.45 -0.15
C LEU A 98 -19.17 -4.25 -1.53
N LEU A 99 -19.56 -5.06 -2.52
CA LEU A 99 -19.07 -4.94 -3.89
C LEU A 99 -19.44 -3.59 -4.51
N ALA A 100 -20.72 -3.20 -4.44
CA ALA A 100 -21.19 -1.92 -4.95
C ALA A 100 -20.50 -0.72 -4.25
N GLY A 101 -20.26 -0.83 -2.94
CA GLY A 101 -19.54 0.18 -2.17
C GLY A 101 -18.07 0.33 -2.63
N VAL A 102 -17.38 -0.79 -2.87
CA VAL A 102 -16.01 -0.77 -3.41
C VAL A 102 -15.98 -0.26 -4.84
N GLU A 103 -16.89 -0.70 -5.70
CA GLU A 103 -16.99 -0.23 -7.08
C GLU A 103 -17.27 1.28 -7.15
N THR A 104 -18.18 1.79 -6.32
CA THR A 104 -18.50 3.22 -6.25
C THR A 104 -17.31 4.03 -5.72
N SER A 105 -16.66 3.55 -4.64
CA SER A 105 -15.50 4.24 -4.06
C SER A 105 -14.30 4.24 -5.01
N ASN A 106 -14.06 3.11 -5.67
CA ASN A 106 -13.03 3.00 -6.69
C ASN A 106 -13.37 3.91 -7.86
N LYS A 107 -14.61 3.86 -8.37
CA LYS A 107 -15.05 4.69 -9.49
C LYS A 107 -14.87 6.17 -9.19
N ALA A 108 -15.26 6.66 -8.01
CA ALA A 108 -15.07 8.06 -7.63
C ALA A 108 -13.58 8.48 -7.68
N ALA A 109 -12.70 7.67 -7.09
CA ALA A 109 -11.25 7.95 -7.12
C ALA A 109 -10.65 7.83 -8.53
N HIS A 110 -11.14 6.88 -9.34
CA HIS A 110 -10.69 6.71 -10.73
C HIS A 110 -11.18 7.86 -11.62
N ASP A 111 -12.42 8.29 -11.46
CA ASP A 111 -13.04 9.39 -12.20
C ASP A 111 -12.34 10.72 -11.84
N GLU A 112 -12.07 10.96 -10.55
CA GLU A 112 -11.32 12.13 -10.07
C GLU A 112 -9.89 12.14 -10.64
N TRP A 113 -9.20 11.00 -10.60
CA TRP A 113 -7.87 10.85 -11.18
C TRP A 113 -7.86 11.07 -12.70
N LEU A 114 -8.81 10.47 -13.41
CA LEU A 114 -8.96 10.60 -14.86
C LEU A 114 -9.20 12.06 -15.25
N GLN A 115 -10.12 12.73 -14.56
CA GLN A 115 -10.43 14.14 -14.81
C GLN A 115 -9.20 15.03 -14.58
N THR A 116 -8.50 14.84 -13.45
CA THR A 116 -7.27 15.57 -13.13
C THR A 116 -6.20 15.37 -14.20
N ALA A 117 -6.03 14.14 -14.70
CA ALA A 117 -5.06 13.83 -15.74
C ALA A 117 -5.43 14.43 -17.11
N ILE A 118 -6.72 14.45 -17.47
CA ILE A 118 -7.23 15.12 -18.67
C ILE A 118 -6.94 16.61 -18.60
N ASP A 119 -7.35 17.26 -17.51
CA ASP A 119 -7.20 18.71 -17.33
C ASP A 119 -5.71 19.10 -17.36
N TYR A 120 -4.87 18.36 -16.62
CA TYR A 120 -3.43 18.55 -16.64
C TYR A 120 -2.84 18.47 -18.06
N LYS A 121 -3.23 17.45 -18.83
CA LYS A 121 -2.72 17.23 -20.18
C LYS A 121 -3.11 18.37 -21.11
N ILE A 122 -4.39 18.75 -21.09
CA ILE A 122 -4.92 19.84 -21.94
C ILE A 122 -4.25 21.17 -21.59
N ASP A 123 -4.18 21.53 -20.30
CA ASP A 123 -3.63 22.79 -19.85
C ASP A 123 -2.15 22.93 -20.24
N TRP A 124 -1.36 21.87 -20.05
CA TRP A 124 0.05 21.89 -20.42
C TRP A 124 0.29 21.84 -21.93
N GLU A 125 -0.50 21.08 -22.70
CA GLU A 125 -0.41 21.09 -24.17
C GLU A 125 -0.67 22.50 -24.72
N GLN A 126 -1.69 23.19 -24.20
CA GLN A 126 -1.99 24.57 -24.57
C GLN A 126 -0.85 25.53 -24.19
N GLU A 127 -0.30 25.40 -22.99
CA GLU A 127 0.82 26.24 -22.54
C GLU A 127 2.10 26.00 -23.34
N LEU A 128 2.42 24.74 -23.66
CA LEU A 128 3.58 24.41 -24.50
C LEU A 128 3.40 24.94 -25.93
N PHE A 129 2.21 24.80 -26.50
CA PHE A 129 1.89 25.38 -27.81
C PHE A 129 2.03 26.91 -27.79
N ARG A 130 1.54 27.58 -26.75
CA ARG A 130 1.68 29.03 -26.56
C ARG A 130 3.15 29.44 -26.45
N ARG A 131 3.97 28.71 -25.69
CA ARG A 131 5.41 28.96 -25.57
C ARG A 131 6.11 28.83 -26.92
N GLN A 132 5.80 27.77 -27.67
CA GLN A 132 6.37 27.54 -28.99
C GLN A 132 6.00 28.68 -29.96
N ALA A 133 4.73 29.08 -30.00
CA ALA A 133 4.26 30.18 -30.86
C ALA A 133 4.93 31.54 -30.52
N LEU A 134 5.28 31.75 -29.25
CA LEU A 134 5.95 32.96 -28.77
C LEU A 134 7.49 32.85 -28.76
N GLY A 135 8.07 31.71 -29.16
CA GLY A 135 9.52 31.48 -29.14
C GLY A 135 10.13 31.42 -27.72
N ILE A 136 9.34 31.07 -26.71
CA ILE A 136 9.78 30.98 -25.32
C ILE A 136 10.44 29.62 -25.08
N VAL A 137 11.78 29.57 -25.13
CA VAL A 137 12.57 28.32 -25.01
C VAL A 137 13.34 28.18 -23.69
N HIS A 138 13.37 29.22 -22.85
CA HIS A 138 14.20 29.25 -21.64
C HIS A 138 13.51 28.69 -20.39
N LEU A 139 12.21 28.42 -20.45
CA LEU A 139 11.47 27.86 -19.33
C LEU A 139 11.62 26.33 -19.30
N PRO A 140 11.74 25.73 -18.11
CA PRO A 140 11.79 24.28 -18.00
C PRO A 140 10.44 23.64 -18.38
N ASP A 141 10.53 22.45 -18.94
CA ASP A 141 9.37 21.61 -19.22
C ASP A 141 8.63 21.21 -17.93
N PRO A 142 7.30 21.03 -18.01
CA PRO A 142 6.53 20.54 -16.88
C PRO A 142 6.94 19.13 -16.46
N LEU A 143 6.71 18.84 -15.18
CA LEU A 143 6.83 17.52 -14.60
C LEU A 143 5.50 17.14 -13.95
N PRO A 144 4.88 16.01 -14.34
CA PRO A 144 5.22 15.17 -15.51
C PRO A 144 5.01 15.88 -16.87
N HIS A 145 5.74 15.52 -17.91
CA HIS A 145 5.45 16.04 -19.26
C HIS A 145 4.07 15.53 -19.73
N PRO A 146 3.24 16.32 -20.44
CA PRO A 146 1.92 15.88 -20.93
C PRO A 146 1.97 14.61 -21.79
N ASP A 147 3.03 14.41 -22.58
CA ASP A 147 3.23 13.18 -23.37
C ASP A 147 3.40 11.92 -22.51
N HIS A 148 3.83 12.07 -21.26
CA HIS A 148 3.95 10.97 -20.32
C HIS A 148 2.62 10.62 -19.65
N VAL A 149 1.56 11.41 -19.86
CA VAL A 149 0.21 11.16 -19.37
C VAL A 149 -0.57 10.40 -20.46
N LEU A 150 -0.74 9.10 -20.25
CA LEU A 150 -1.51 8.22 -21.13
C LEU A 150 -2.94 8.09 -20.62
N ILE A 151 -3.90 8.39 -21.49
CA ILE A 151 -5.34 8.36 -21.17
C ILE A 151 -5.99 7.30 -22.06
N ASP A 152 -6.58 6.28 -21.43
CA ASP A 152 -7.39 5.26 -22.10
C ASP A 152 -8.87 5.57 -21.87
N LEU A 153 -9.49 6.20 -22.87
CA LEU A 153 -10.90 6.59 -22.83
C LEU A 153 -11.86 5.39 -22.88
N ASN A 154 -11.44 4.25 -23.42
CA ASN A 154 -12.28 3.05 -23.46
C ASN A 154 -12.37 2.40 -22.08
N ARG A 155 -11.26 2.45 -21.32
CA ARG A 155 -11.17 1.90 -19.96
C ARG A 155 -11.48 2.93 -18.88
N GLY A 156 -11.52 4.22 -19.20
CA GLY A 156 -11.66 5.30 -18.24
C GLY A 156 -10.50 5.37 -17.26
N THR A 157 -9.27 5.14 -17.72
CA THR A 157 -8.07 5.13 -16.85
C THR A 157 -6.98 6.05 -17.39
N ALA A 158 -6.22 6.67 -16.49
CA ALA A 158 -5.04 7.47 -16.82
C ALA A 158 -3.80 6.90 -16.12
N ARG A 159 -2.63 6.97 -16.77
CA ARG A 159 -1.35 6.49 -16.24
C ARG A 159 -0.22 7.44 -16.61
N ILE A 160 0.73 7.60 -15.69
CA ILE A 160 1.98 8.33 -15.96
C ILE A 160 3.10 7.31 -16.23
N ILE A 161 3.76 7.43 -17.38
CA ILE A 161 4.84 6.52 -17.82
C ILE A 161 6.24 7.14 -17.74
N GLY A 162 6.33 8.41 -17.34
CA GLY A 162 7.59 9.15 -17.26
C GLY A 162 7.84 9.78 -15.89
N PRO A 163 8.92 10.56 -15.75
CA PRO A 163 9.29 11.17 -14.49
C PRO A 163 8.21 12.13 -14.00
N SER A 164 7.76 11.94 -12.75
CA SER A 164 6.78 12.82 -12.09
C SER A 164 7.45 13.78 -11.11
N THR A 165 8.67 13.45 -10.67
CA THR A 165 9.46 14.30 -9.76
C THR A 165 10.76 14.76 -10.41
N LYS A 166 11.36 15.83 -9.85
CA LYS A 166 12.68 16.32 -10.30
C LYS A 166 13.79 15.28 -10.16
N GLN A 167 13.73 14.47 -9.10
CA GLN A 167 14.70 13.40 -8.85
C GLN A 167 14.57 12.28 -9.87
N GLU A 168 13.33 11.89 -10.20
CA GLU A 168 13.05 10.93 -11.27
C GLU A 168 13.47 11.47 -12.62
N LYS A 169 13.24 12.76 -12.91
CA LYS A 169 13.70 13.41 -14.14
C LYS A 169 15.22 13.27 -14.30
N ALA A 170 15.99 13.57 -13.26
CA ALA A 170 17.45 13.46 -13.32
C ALA A 170 17.92 12.03 -13.66
N ARG A 171 17.31 11.01 -13.03
CA ARG A 171 17.60 9.60 -13.33
C ARG A 171 17.18 9.20 -14.74
N TRP A 172 16.04 9.73 -15.19
CA TRP A 172 15.51 9.50 -16.52
C TRP A 172 16.43 10.11 -17.58
N ASP A 173 16.88 11.34 -17.39
CA ASP A 173 17.81 12.04 -18.28
C ASP A 173 19.16 11.29 -18.35
N GLU A 174 19.67 10.80 -17.22
CA GLU A 174 20.87 9.95 -17.17
C GLU A 174 20.66 8.62 -17.93
N MET A 175 19.49 8.01 -17.80
CA MET A 175 19.14 6.78 -18.51
C MET A 175 19.02 7.01 -20.02
N ILE A 176 18.46 8.15 -20.46
CA ILE A 176 18.40 8.54 -21.87
C ILE A 176 19.81 8.76 -22.41
N ALA A 177 20.66 9.52 -21.71
CA ALA A 177 22.03 9.74 -22.12
C ALA A 177 22.79 8.42 -22.29
N ARG A 178 22.65 7.50 -21.32
CA ARG A 178 23.23 6.17 -21.41
C ARG A 178 22.72 5.36 -22.61
N LYS A 179 21.43 5.46 -22.95
CA LYS A 179 20.87 4.81 -24.15
C LYS A 179 21.53 5.33 -25.42
N ASP A 180 21.74 6.65 -25.49
CA ASP A 180 22.37 7.29 -26.65
C ASP A 180 23.84 6.88 -26.79
N ASP A 181 24.58 6.78 -25.67
CA ASP A 181 25.94 6.23 -25.64
C ASP A 181 25.98 4.79 -26.18
N HIS A 182 25.06 3.93 -25.73
CA HIS A 182 24.96 2.54 -26.23
C HIS A 182 24.54 2.49 -27.71
N LEU A 183 23.73 3.43 -28.20
CA LEU A 183 23.36 3.52 -29.61
C LEU A 183 24.55 3.94 -30.47
N GLU A 184 25.38 4.88 -29.99
CA GLU A 184 26.60 5.29 -30.65
C GLU A 184 27.64 4.17 -30.67
N ASN A 185 27.86 3.49 -29.53
CA ASN A 185 28.75 2.34 -29.46
C ASN A 185 28.31 1.24 -30.43
N LEU A 186 27.02 0.90 -30.42
CA LEU A 186 26.47 -0.10 -31.33
C LEU A 186 26.65 0.28 -32.81
N ARG A 187 26.60 1.57 -33.18
CA ARG A 187 26.93 2.02 -34.55
C ARG A 187 28.42 1.80 -34.85
N SER A 188 29.29 2.18 -33.92
CA SER A 188 30.75 2.06 -34.04
C SER A 188 31.19 0.60 -34.17
N VAL A 189 30.77 -0.27 -33.25
CA VAL A 189 31.10 -1.70 -33.20
C VAL A 189 30.57 -2.43 -34.45
N ARG A 190 29.37 -2.06 -34.94
CA ARG A 190 28.85 -2.60 -36.21
C ARG A 190 29.67 -2.17 -37.42
N ALA A 191 30.26 -0.98 -37.41
CA ALA A 191 31.14 -0.55 -38.49
C ALA A 191 32.44 -1.37 -38.46
N MET A 192 33.04 -1.56 -37.27
CA MET A 192 34.25 -2.38 -37.10
C MET A 192 34.03 -3.84 -37.53
N LEU A 193 32.88 -4.43 -37.19
CA LEU A 193 32.55 -5.81 -37.56
C LEU A 193 32.48 -6.07 -39.08
N LYS A 194 32.20 -5.03 -39.88
CA LYS A 194 32.14 -5.16 -41.35
C LYS A 194 33.50 -5.47 -41.94
N ASP A 195 34.54 -4.80 -41.45
CA ASP A 195 35.89 -4.87 -42.00
C ASP A 195 36.77 -5.89 -41.25
N GLU A 196 36.33 -6.35 -40.07
CA GLU A 196 37.04 -7.36 -39.27
C GLU A 196 36.98 -8.75 -39.90
N THR A 197 38.13 -9.42 -39.98
CA THR A 197 38.27 -10.74 -40.61
C THR A 197 38.68 -11.82 -39.60
N ASP A 198 39.29 -11.45 -38.45
CA ASP A 198 39.66 -12.41 -37.41
C ASP A 198 38.42 -12.99 -36.71
N PRO A 199 38.20 -14.32 -36.76
CA PRO A 199 37.07 -14.98 -36.10
C PRO A 199 36.96 -14.69 -34.60
N LYS A 200 38.09 -14.55 -33.89
CA LYS A 200 38.06 -14.28 -32.44
C LYS A 200 37.61 -12.85 -32.15
N MET A 201 38.10 -11.88 -32.92
CA MET A 201 37.68 -10.49 -32.78
C MET A 201 36.22 -10.30 -33.20
N ARG A 202 35.76 -10.97 -34.26
CA ARG A 202 34.33 -10.97 -34.63
C ARG A 202 33.44 -11.46 -33.49
N GLU A 203 33.79 -12.57 -32.83
CA GLU A 203 33.01 -13.09 -31.70
C GLU A 203 32.93 -12.08 -30.53
N ILE A 204 34.02 -11.36 -30.25
CA ILE A 204 34.05 -10.31 -29.22
C ILE A 204 33.11 -9.16 -29.59
N LEU A 205 33.22 -8.65 -30.82
CA LEU A 205 32.37 -7.56 -31.32
C LEU A 205 30.88 -7.95 -31.35
N GLU A 206 30.56 -9.19 -31.72
CA GLU A 206 29.19 -9.71 -31.68
C GLU A 206 28.62 -9.78 -30.26
N ARG A 207 29.41 -10.20 -29.27
CA ARG A 207 29.00 -10.19 -27.86
C ARG A 207 28.75 -8.77 -27.36
N GLU A 208 29.57 -7.81 -27.78
CA GLU A 208 29.40 -6.40 -27.44
C GLU A 208 28.12 -5.81 -28.05
N ILE A 209 27.84 -6.08 -29.33
CA ILE A 209 26.58 -5.70 -29.98
C ILE A 209 25.38 -6.29 -29.23
N ALA A 210 25.44 -7.57 -28.85
CA ALA A 210 24.36 -8.22 -28.13
C ALA A 210 24.13 -7.58 -26.73
N TYR A 211 25.20 -7.18 -26.05
CA TYR A 211 25.13 -6.47 -24.78
C TYR A 211 24.43 -5.10 -24.94
N ASP A 212 24.89 -4.26 -25.89
CA ASP A 212 24.30 -2.94 -26.11
C ASP A 212 22.83 -3.04 -26.54
N GLN A 213 22.50 -3.99 -27.42
CA GLN A 213 21.12 -4.26 -27.81
C GLN A 213 20.23 -4.62 -26.61
N LYS A 214 20.75 -5.42 -25.67
CA LYS A 214 20.03 -5.80 -24.45
C LYS A 214 19.77 -4.58 -23.56
N ILE A 215 20.76 -3.71 -23.38
CA ILE A 215 20.61 -2.49 -22.58
C ILE A 215 19.62 -1.53 -23.23
N ILE A 216 19.75 -1.26 -24.53
CA ILE A 216 18.81 -0.41 -25.27
C ILE A 216 17.38 -0.97 -25.18
N ALA A 217 17.21 -2.28 -25.34
CA ALA A 217 15.90 -2.92 -25.22
C ALA A 217 15.30 -2.78 -23.82
N MET A 218 16.12 -2.90 -22.78
CA MET A 218 15.70 -2.70 -21.39
C MET A 218 15.23 -1.26 -21.16
N ILE A 219 15.99 -0.27 -21.62
CA ILE A 219 15.64 1.16 -21.47
C ILE A 219 14.35 1.48 -22.24
N LYS A 220 14.19 0.97 -23.47
CA LYS A 220 12.96 1.16 -24.27
C LYS A 220 11.71 0.57 -23.62
N ARG A 221 11.80 -0.49 -22.82
CA ARG A 221 10.65 -1.01 -22.06
C ARG A 221 10.21 -0.03 -21.00
N VAL A 222 11.17 0.55 -20.27
CA VAL A 222 10.92 1.58 -19.27
C VAL A 222 10.27 2.81 -19.92
N GLU A 223 10.75 3.24 -21.10
CA GLU A 223 10.14 4.34 -21.87
C GLU A 223 8.67 4.10 -22.24
N ARG A 224 8.30 2.84 -22.52
CA ARG A 224 6.91 2.47 -22.86
C ARG A 224 6.02 2.24 -21.64
N GLY A 225 6.55 2.43 -20.43
CA GLY A 225 5.83 2.14 -19.19
C GLY A 225 5.59 0.64 -18.94
N GLU A 226 6.36 -0.23 -19.58
CA GLU A 226 6.36 -1.68 -19.33
C GLU A 226 7.24 -1.94 -18.09
N GLN A 227 6.68 -2.56 -17.05
CA GLN A 227 7.46 -2.96 -15.87
C GLN A 227 8.52 -4.01 -16.27
N LEU A 228 9.73 -3.89 -15.70
CA LEU A 228 10.89 -4.74 -15.97
C LEU A 228 10.67 -6.22 -15.64
#